data_AF-A0A820GB68-F1
#
_entry.id   AF-A0A820GB68-F1
#
_cell.length_a   1.000
_cell.length_b   1.000
_cell.length_c   1.000
_cell.angle_alpha   90.00
_cell.angle_beta   90.00
_cell.angle_gamma   90.00
#
_symmetry.space_group_name_H-M   'P 1'
#
loop_
_entity.id
_entity.type
_entity.pdbx_description
1 polymer ?
#
loop_
_entity_poly.entity_id
_entity_poly.type
_entity_poly.pdbx_seq_one_letter_code
_entity_poly.pdbx_strand_id
1 'polypeptide(L)'
;KTNTDIYEEVFNSIPTNKIRKFVDVEPYKEKSKLKETDPKTAHEKCKQIQGFIVEFPIDFLADDMTMPKWTTSEGIAPISLWT
;
A
#
# COMPACT_ATOMS: atom_id res chain seq x y z
N LYS A 1 8.55 -16.97 3.71
CA LYS A 1 7.68 -15.79 3.49
C LYS A 1 8.59 -14.60 3.23
N THR A 2 8.25 -13.74 2.27
CA THR A 2 9.02 -12.51 2.07
C THR A 2 8.66 -11.51 3.16
N ASN A 3 9.53 -10.51 3.40
CA ASN A 3 9.19 -9.41 4.31
C ASN A 3 7.90 -8.70 3.85
N THR A 4 7.71 -8.56 2.53
CA THR A 4 6.49 -7.99 1.93
C THR A 4 5.23 -8.70 2.41
N ASP A 5 5.20 -10.03 2.34
CA ASP A 5 4.04 -10.82 2.78
C ASP A 5 3.71 -10.58 4.26
N ILE A 6 4.75 -10.50 5.10
CA ILE A 6 4.59 -10.29 6.55
C ILE A 6 4.05 -8.88 6.81
N TYR A 7 4.58 -7.86 6.14
CA TYR A 7 4.10 -6.49 6.30
C TYR A 7 2.64 -6.35 5.86
N GLU A 8 2.28 -6.92 4.72
CA GLU A 8 0.91 -6.88 4.23
C GLU A 8 -0.06 -7.64 5.14
N GLU A 9 0.32 -8.82 5.62
CA GLU A 9 -0.53 -9.67 6.48
C GLU A 9 -0.71 -9.08 7.88
N VAL A 10 0.33 -8.48 8.44
CA VAL A 10 0.28 -7.95 9.81
C VAL A 10 -0.36 -6.57 9.88
N PHE A 11 -0.06 -5.70 8.91
CA PHE A 11 -0.35 -4.28 8.99
C PHE A 11 -1.33 -3.76 7.94
N ASN A 12 -1.71 -4.57 6.93
CA ASN A 12 -2.42 -4.09 5.73
C ASN A 12 -1.72 -2.85 5.15
N SER A 13 -0.39 -2.93 5.00
CA SER A 13 0.44 -1.83 4.51
C SER A 13 0.06 -1.40 3.09
N ILE A 14 0.16 -0.10 2.82
CA ILE A 14 0.11 0.46 1.47
C ILE A 14 1.44 1.19 1.19
N PRO A 15 1.96 1.16 -0.04
CA PRO A 15 1.38 0.57 -1.27
C PRO A 15 1.42 -0.98 -1.30
N THR A 16 0.50 -1.61 -2.03
CA THR A 16 0.40 -3.08 -2.21
C THR A 16 -0.18 -3.45 -3.58
N ASN A 17 0.29 -4.54 -4.18
CA ASN A 17 -0.25 -5.07 -5.46
C ASN A 17 -1.69 -5.59 -5.33
N LYS A 18 -2.22 -5.73 -4.11
CA LYS A 18 -3.62 -6.12 -3.85
C LYS A 18 -4.62 -5.01 -4.18
N ILE A 19 -4.16 -3.77 -4.29
CA ILE A 19 -5.00 -2.58 -4.56
C ILE A 19 -4.61 -2.03 -5.92
N ARG A 20 -5.41 -2.34 -6.94
CA ARG A 20 -5.19 -1.85 -8.31
C ARG A 20 -5.95 -0.57 -8.64
N LYS A 21 -6.89 -0.16 -7.78
CA LYS A 21 -7.75 1.03 -7.95
C LYS A 21 -7.84 1.88 -6.68
N PHE A 22 -8.03 3.18 -6.83
CA PHE A 22 -8.21 4.15 -5.74
C PHE A 22 -9.45 3.87 -4.91
N VAL A 23 -10.54 3.41 -5.53
CA VAL A 23 -11.79 3.06 -4.82
C VAL A 23 -11.58 1.95 -3.78
N ASP A 24 -10.58 1.10 -3.98
CA ASP A 24 -10.29 -0.02 -3.10
C ASP A 24 -9.32 0.36 -1.95
N VAL A 25 -8.76 1.58 -1.95
CA VAL A 25 -7.79 2.03 -0.94
C VAL A 25 -8.44 2.22 0.42
N GLU A 26 -9.56 2.94 0.48
CA GLU A 26 -10.30 3.18 1.73
C GLU A 26 -10.79 1.88 2.38
N PRO A 27 -11.51 0.98 1.68
CA PRO A 27 -11.96 -0.26 2.29
C PRO A 27 -10.79 -1.16 2.69
N TYR A 28 -9.65 -1.11 1.99
CA TYR A 28 -8.46 -1.85 2.41
C TYR A 28 -7.82 -1.30 3.69
N LYS A 29 -7.80 0.03 3.87
CA LYS A 29 -7.32 0.67 5.10
C LYS A 29 -8.19 0.36 6.31
N GLU A 30 -9.50 0.24 6.10
CA GLU A 30 -10.49 -0.08 7.14
C GLU A 30 -10.52 -1.56 7.51
N LYS A 31 -9.97 -2.46 6.67
CA LYS A 31 -9.84 -3.88 7.04
C LYS A 31 -9.07 -4.00 8.35
N SER A 32 -9.64 -4.77 9.27
CA SER A 32 -9.02 -5.06 10.56
C SER A 32 -7.62 -5.65 10.35
N LYS A 33 -6.63 -5.04 10.99
CA LYS A 33 -5.23 -5.45 10.87
C LYS A 33 -4.96 -6.55 11.88
N LEU A 34 -4.16 -7.53 11.51
CA LEU A 34 -3.79 -8.61 12.44
C LEU A 34 -3.13 -8.06 13.71
N LYS A 35 -2.37 -6.95 13.60
CA LYS A 35 -1.80 -6.26 14.77
C LYS A 35 -2.86 -5.80 15.79
N GLU A 36 -4.08 -5.48 15.34
CA GLU A 36 -5.18 -4.97 16.15
C GLU A 36 -6.06 -6.12 16.66
N THR A 37 -6.32 -7.11 15.81
CA THR A 37 -7.15 -8.28 16.18
C THR A 37 -6.41 -9.27 17.08
N ASP A 38 -5.14 -9.57 16.77
CA ASP A 38 -4.30 -10.51 17.53
C ASP A 38 -2.83 -10.07 17.59
N PRO A 39 -2.49 -9.19 18.55
CA PRO A 39 -1.12 -8.69 18.73
C PRO A 39 -0.09 -9.79 18.97
N LYS A 40 -0.47 -10.92 19.59
CA LYS A 40 0.46 -12.01 19.91
C LYS A 40 0.91 -12.72 18.64
N THR A 41 -0.04 -13.09 17.78
CA THR A 41 0.26 -13.72 16.49
C THR A 41 0.98 -12.74 15.56
N ALA A 42 0.61 -11.46 15.58
CA ALA A 42 1.34 -10.42 14.84
C ALA A 42 2.82 -10.37 15.24
N HIS A 43 3.11 -10.39 16.55
CA HIS A 43 4.48 -10.36 17.06
C HIS A 43 5.30 -11.58 16.62
N GLU A 44 4.73 -12.78 16.68
CA GLU A 44 5.40 -14.01 16.21
C GLU A 44 5.70 -13.99 14.71
N LYS A 45 4.83 -13.39 13.90
CA LYS A 45 5.09 -13.20 12.46
C LYS A 45 6.17 -12.16 12.21
N CYS A 46 6.18 -11.06 12.96
CA CYS A 46 7.20 -10.02 12.85
C CYS A 46 8.61 -10.52 13.19
N LYS A 47 8.75 -11.52 14.09
CA LYS A 47 10.05 -12.14 14.37
C LYS A 47 10.71 -12.82 13.17
N GLN A 48 9.93 -13.16 12.15
CA GLN A 48 10.44 -13.77 10.91
C GLN A 48 11.02 -12.74 9.93
N ILE A 49 10.81 -11.44 10.18
CA ILE A 49 11.35 -10.37 9.33
C ILE A 49 12.87 -10.30 9.51
N GLN A 50 13.59 -10.30 8.39
CA GLN A 50 15.04 -10.13 8.37
C GLN A 50 15.42 -8.94 7.49
N GLY A 51 16.09 -7.94 8.07
CA GLY A 51 16.42 -6.70 7.40
C GLY A 51 15.17 -5.86 7.06
N PHE A 52 15.30 -5.02 6.02
CA PHE A 52 14.27 -4.03 5.65
C PHE A 52 13.87 -4.09 4.17
N ILE A 53 14.46 -5.00 3.39
CA ILE A 53 14.17 -5.13 1.96
C ILE A 53 12.76 -5.71 1.81
N VAL A 54 11.95 -5.05 1.00
CA VAL A 54 10.62 -5.48 0.55
C VAL A 54 10.54 -5.34 -0.96
N GLU A 55 9.65 -6.12 -1.57
CA GLU A 55 9.36 -6.02 -3.00
C GLU A 55 8.59 -4.72 -3.28
N PHE A 56 9.00 -4.00 -4.33
CA PHE A 56 8.32 -2.77 -4.72
C PHE A 56 7.03 -3.10 -5.48
N PRO A 57 5.85 -2.62 -5.04
CA PRO A 57 4.58 -2.99 -5.62
C PRO A 57 4.32 -2.24 -6.94
N ILE A 58 4.62 -2.88 -8.07
CA ILE A 58 4.45 -2.32 -9.42
C ILE A 58 2.99 -2.25 -9.90
N ASP A 59 2.09 -3.02 -9.31
CA ASP A 59 0.67 -3.08 -9.69
C ASP A 59 -0.22 -2.16 -8.82
N PHE A 60 0.36 -1.44 -7.86
CA PHE A 60 -0.39 -0.54 -7.01
C PHE A 60 -1.02 0.60 -7.83
N LEU A 61 -2.35 0.71 -7.77
CA LEU A 61 -3.16 1.71 -8.51
C LEU A 61 -3.00 1.64 -10.04
N ALA A 62 -2.53 0.51 -10.58
CA ALA A 62 -2.23 0.37 -12.00
C ALA A 62 -3.45 0.53 -12.94
N ASP A 63 -4.67 0.36 -12.43
CA ASP A 63 -5.89 0.45 -13.24
C ASP A 63 -6.51 1.86 -13.25
N ASP A 64 -5.98 2.81 -12.47
CA ASP A 64 -6.47 4.19 -12.39
C ASP A 64 -5.49 5.22 -12.99
N MET A 65 -6.05 6.33 -13.46
CA MET A 65 -5.25 7.47 -13.90
C MET A 65 -4.61 8.16 -12.69
N THR A 66 -3.29 8.05 -12.55
CA THR A 66 -2.52 8.65 -11.45
C THR A 66 -2.20 10.13 -11.65
N MET A 67 -2.43 10.66 -12.87
CA MET A 67 -2.27 12.08 -13.14
C MET A 67 -3.44 12.90 -12.57
N PRO A 68 -3.17 14.10 -12.05
CA PRO A 68 -4.24 15.00 -11.61
C PRO A 68 -5.21 15.31 -12.77
N LYS A 69 -6.51 15.38 -12.48
CA LYS A 69 -7.51 15.75 -13.48
C LYS A 69 -7.32 17.22 -13.85
N TRP A 70 -7.49 17.56 -15.13
CA TRP A 70 -7.31 18.94 -15.64
C TRP A 70 -8.25 19.97 -14.99
N THR A 71 -9.32 19.50 -14.34
CA THR A 71 -10.27 20.34 -13.61
C THR A 71 -9.80 20.72 -12.20
N THR A 72 -8.66 20.20 -11.73
CA THR A 72 -8.07 20.54 -10.42
C THR A 72 -6.90 21.51 -10.59
N SER A 73 -6.55 22.20 -9.52
CA SER A 73 -5.38 23.10 -9.45
C SER A 73 -4.10 22.40 -9.91
N GLU A 74 -3.92 21.16 -9.48
CA GLU A 74 -2.74 20.34 -9.78
C GLU A 74 -2.72 19.87 -11.24
N GLY A 75 -3.89 19.72 -11.87
CA GLY A 75 -4.00 19.30 -13.28
C GLY A 75 -3.78 20.42 -14.29
N ILE A 76 -3.87 21.68 -13.86
CA ILE A 76 -3.51 22.85 -14.67
C ILE A 76 -2.01 23.14 -14.57
N ALA A 77 -1.35 22.64 -13.51
CA ALA A 77 0.07 22.83 -13.29
C ALA A 77 0.92 22.07 -14.34
N PRO A 78 2.08 22.60 -14.75
CA PRO A 78 2.97 21.91 -15.68
C PRO A 78 3.44 20.56 -15.14
N ILE A 79 3.46 19.53 -15.98
CA ILE A 79 3.94 18.17 -15.64
C ILE A 79 5.41 18.20 -15.17
N SER A 80 6.19 19.19 -15.63
CA SER A 80 7.59 19.40 -15.22
C SER A 80 7.78 19.69 -13.72
N LEU A 81 6.71 19.94 -12.97
CA LEU A 81 6.79 20.03 -11.51
C LEU A 81 6.96 18.64 -10.85
N TRP A 82 6.69 17.57 -11.59
CA TRP A 82 6.67 16.18 -11.09
C TRP A 82 7.73 15.28 -11.74
N THR A 83 8.60 15.82 -12.58
CA THR A 83 9.68 15.11 -13.31
C THR A 83 10.98 15.87 -13.23
#